data_AF-A0A849QCA5-F1
#
_entry.id   AF-A0A849QCA5-F1
#
_cell.length_a   1.000
_cell.length_b   1.000
_cell.length_c   1.000
_cell.angle_alpha   90.00
_cell.angle_beta   90.00
_cell.angle_gamma   90.00
#
_symmetry.space_group_name_H-M   'P 1'
#
loop_
_entity.id
_entity.type
_entity.pdbx_description
1 polymer ?
#
loop_
_entity_poly.entity_id
_entity_poly.type
_entity_poly.pdbx_seq_one_letter_code
_entity_poly.pdbx_strand_id
1 'polypeptide(L)'
;MKQFLENIIIIILMFMFINATHTYFHESIHVDICNNFGGTSSIEYSFAMQGGKTLCTTSDGTTYHIINDIISYTVSILVLTIFMCILFFIVFFEKQHHTSEIKKKLAIIDLRKRQYSSQS
;
A
#
# COMPACT_ATOMS: atom_id res chain seq x y z
N MET A 1 6.94 -6.97 21.88
CA MET A 1 6.61 -5.55 21.59
C MET A 1 7.37 -4.98 20.39
N LYS A 2 8.71 -5.06 20.29
CA LYS A 2 9.46 -4.52 19.13
C LYS A 2 8.94 -4.99 17.75
N GLN A 3 8.77 -6.30 17.54
CA GLN A 3 8.24 -6.85 16.28
C GLN A 3 6.80 -6.40 15.96
N PHE A 4 5.97 -6.13 16.98
CA PHE A 4 4.61 -5.66 16.76
C PHE A 4 4.60 -4.22 16.26
N LEU A 5 5.45 -3.36 16.83
CA LEU A 5 5.63 -1.98 16.40
C LEU A 5 6.20 -1.91 14.97
N GLU A 6 7.20 -2.73 14.66
CA GLU A 6 7.76 -2.83 13.30
C GLU A 6 6.69 -3.18 12.26
N ASN A 7 5.83 -4.17 12.56
CA ASN A 7 4.75 -4.56 11.65
C ASN A 7 3.72 -3.43 11.46
N ILE A 8 3.36 -2.71 12.52
CA ILE A 8 2.45 -1.54 12.43
C ILE A 8 3.04 -0.45 11.54
N ILE A 9 4.33 -0.13 11.71
CA ILE A 9 5.01 0.88 10.88
C ILE A 9 4.98 0.46 9.41
N ILE A 10 5.27 -0.80 9.11
CA ILE A 10 5.21 -1.33 7.73
C ILE A 10 3.80 -1.18 7.16
N ILE A 11 2.76 -1.52 7.93
CA ILE A 11 1.37 -1.35 7.49
C ILE A 11 1.07 0.11 7.17
N ILE A 12 1.44 1.05 8.06
CA ILE A 12 1.22 2.48 7.84
C ILE A 12 1.93 2.95 6.56
N LEU A 13 3.18 2.55 6.35
CA LEU A 13 3.94 2.91 5.15
C LEU A 13 3.31 2.32 3.88
N MET A 14 2.81 1.08 3.93
CA MET A 14 2.08 0.47 2.82
C MET A 14 0.80 1.25 2.51
N PHE A 15 0.02 1.62 3.52
CA PHE A 15 -1.18 2.44 3.33
C PHE A 15 -0.87 3.81 2.72
N MET A 16 0.19 4.48 3.18
CA MET A 16 0.63 5.75 2.61
C MET A 16 1.03 5.61 1.14
N PHE A 17 1.78 4.56 0.80
CA PHE A 17 2.21 4.29 -0.58
C PHE A 17 1.02 4.00 -1.51
N ILE A 18 0.08 3.20 -1.05
CA ILE A 18 -1.17 2.89 -1.76
C ILE A 18 -1.96 4.16 -2.03
N ASN A 19 -2.14 4.98 -1.00
CA ASN A 19 -2.91 6.22 -1.10
C ASN A 19 -2.25 7.22 -2.06
N ALA A 20 -0.92 7.34 -2.04
CA ALA A 20 -0.17 8.20 -2.97
C ALA A 20 -0.26 7.70 -4.42
N THR A 21 -0.03 6.40 -4.64
CA THR A 21 -0.13 5.78 -5.97
C THR A 21 -1.53 5.96 -6.55
N HIS A 22 -2.55 5.73 -5.72
CA HIS A 22 -3.94 5.88 -6.11
C HIS A 22 -4.29 7.34 -6.46
N THR A 23 -3.89 8.28 -5.61
CA THR A 23 -4.09 9.72 -5.85
C THR A 23 -3.44 10.12 -7.18
N TYR A 24 -2.22 9.67 -7.45
CA TYR A 24 -1.54 9.93 -8.72
C TYR A 24 -2.33 9.44 -9.94
N PHE A 25 -2.80 8.18 -9.93
CA PHE A 25 -3.58 7.64 -11.04
C PHE A 25 -4.91 8.36 -11.22
N HIS A 26 -5.60 8.69 -10.12
CA HIS A 26 -6.85 9.43 -10.16
C HIS A 26 -6.67 10.80 -10.81
N GLU A 27 -5.71 11.60 -10.35
CA GLU A 27 -5.47 12.93 -10.93
C GLU A 27 -4.98 12.87 -12.39
N SER A 28 -4.22 11.83 -12.76
CA SER A 28 -3.79 11.63 -14.15
C SER A 28 -4.97 11.39 -15.10
N ILE A 29 -5.99 10.65 -14.65
CA ILE A 29 -7.21 10.43 -15.44
C ILE A 29 -7.99 11.75 -15.62
N HIS A 30 -8.09 12.57 -14.57
CA HIS A 30 -8.72 13.90 -14.69
C HIS A 30 -8.00 14.80 -15.70
N VAL A 31 -6.67 14.76 -15.72
CA VAL A 31 -5.84 15.47 -16.71
C VAL A 31 -6.14 14.99 -18.12
N ASP A 32 -6.14 13.68 -18.35
CA ASP A 32 -6.41 13.11 -19.67
C ASP A 32 -7.82 13.45 -20.16
N ILE A 33 -8.81 13.35 -19.27
CA ILE A 33 -10.19 13.75 -19.59
C ILE A 33 -10.24 15.24 -19.94
N CYS A 34 -9.65 16.11 -19.13
CA CYS A 34 -9.64 17.55 -19.36
C CYS A 34 -8.99 17.90 -20.71
N ASN A 35 -7.85 17.30 -21.02
CA ASN A 35 -7.12 17.53 -22.27
C ASN A 35 -7.93 17.04 -23.49
N ASN A 36 -8.65 15.91 -23.36
CA ASN A 36 -9.53 15.39 -24.41
C ASN A 36 -10.73 16.31 -24.70
N PHE A 37 -11.16 17.11 -23.72
CA PHE A 37 -12.18 18.16 -23.91
C PHE A 37 -11.60 19.51 -24.38
N GLY A 38 -10.32 19.56 -24.75
CA GLY A 38 -9.66 20.79 -25.20
C GLY A 38 -9.37 21.79 -24.07
N GLY A 39 -9.42 21.34 -22.81
CA GLY A 39 -9.07 22.13 -21.65
C GLY A 39 -7.59 22.04 -21.30
N THR A 40 -7.12 23.02 -20.53
CA THR A 40 -5.83 22.96 -19.82
C THR A 40 -6.05 22.51 -18.39
N SER A 41 -5.22 21.57 -17.93
CA SER A 41 -5.31 21.00 -16.58
C SER A 41 -4.07 21.28 -15.73
N SER A 42 -4.28 21.39 -14.42
CA SER A 42 -3.20 21.46 -13.42
C SER A 42 -3.53 20.57 -12.23
N ILE A 43 -2.56 19.79 -11.78
CA ILE A 43 -2.71 18.92 -10.60
C ILE A 43 -2.03 19.56 -9.40
N GLU A 44 -2.75 19.65 -8.30
CA GLU A 44 -2.21 19.99 -6.99
C GLU A 44 -2.21 18.74 -6.10
N TYR A 45 -1.02 18.34 -5.67
CA TYR A 45 -0.84 17.26 -4.71
C TYR A 45 -0.69 17.82 -3.29
N SER A 46 -1.28 17.12 -2.33
CA SER A 46 -1.32 17.37 -0.91
C SER A 46 -1.10 16.04 -0.18
N PHE A 47 -0.41 16.13 0.95
CA PHE A 47 -0.07 14.95 1.76
C PHE A 47 -1.20 14.51 2.69
N ALA A 48 -2.33 15.24 2.73
CA ALA A 48 -3.50 14.81 3.49
C ALA A 48 -4.16 13.60 2.79
N MET A 49 -4.73 12.66 3.57
CA MET A 49 -5.57 11.59 3.03
C MET A 49 -6.70 12.24 2.19
N GLN A 50 -6.73 12.05 0.87
CA GLN A 50 -7.50 12.78 -0.18
C GLN A 50 -6.80 13.96 -0.88
N GLY A 51 -5.49 14.06 -0.82
CA GLY A 51 -4.79 15.28 -1.23
C GLY A 51 -4.52 15.43 -2.73
N GLY A 52 -5.41 15.04 -3.62
CA GLY A 52 -5.30 15.38 -5.05
C GLY A 52 -6.39 16.37 -5.43
N LYS A 53 -6.05 17.40 -6.19
CA LYS A 53 -7.06 18.20 -6.90
C LYS A 53 -6.57 18.52 -8.30
N THR A 54 -7.29 18.02 -9.29
CA THR A 54 -7.14 18.46 -10.68
C THR A 54 -8.09 19.63 -10.92
N LEU A 55 -7.52 20.74 -11.39
CA LEU A 55 -8.25 21.86 -11.92
C LEU A 55 -8.26 21.73 -13.45
N CYS A 56 -9.44 21.89 -14.07
CA CYS A 56 -9.61 21.89 -15.52
C CYS A 56 -10.26 23.20 -15.95
N THR A 57 -9.67 23.87 -16.93
CA THR A 57 -10.19 25.12 -17.52
C THR A 57 -10.27 24.96 -19.03
N THR A 58 -11.45 25.17 -19.60
CA THR A 58 -11.65 25.15 -21.06
C THR A 58 -11.52 26.56 -21.65
N SER A 59 -11.39 26.66 -22.98
CA SER A 59 -11.38 27.93 -23.73
C SER A 59 -12.55 28.86 -23.42
N ASP A 60 -13.65 28.29 -22.94
CA ASP A 60 -14.91 28.96 -22.69
C ASP A 60 -14.96 29.53 -21.25
N GLY A 61 -13.88 29.33 -20.48
CA GLY A 61 -13.74 29.78 -19.08
C GLY A 61 -14.55 28.95 -18.07
N THR A 62 -15.24 27.89 -18.53
CA THR A 62 -16.06 27.02 -17.69
C THR A 62 -15.20 26.02 -16.93
N THR A 63 -15.31 26.04 -15.60
CA THR A 63 -14.69 25.03 -14.72
C THR A 63 -15.62 23.84 -14.62
N TYR A 64 -15.25 22.71 -15.21
CA TYR A 64 -16.02 21.47 -15.07
C TYR A 64 -15.61 20.74 -13.78
N HIS A 65 -16.57 20.55 -12.87
CA HIS A 65 -16.42 19.57 -11.81
C HIS A 65 -16.75 18.19 -12.39
N ILE A 66 -15.73 17.34 -12.53
CA ILE A 66 -15.87 15.97 -13.05
C ILE A 66 -16.48 15.11 -11.93
N ILE A 67 -17.81 15.10 -11.84
CA ILE A 67 -18.57 14.46 -10.73
C ILE A 67 -18.70 12.93 -10.88
N ASN A 68 -18.34 12.35 -12.03
CA ASN A 68 -18.60 10.93 -12.30
C ASN A 68 -17.53 9.95 -11.77
N ASP A 69 -16.51 10.42 -11.04
CA ASP A 69 -15.35 9.59 -10.71
C ASP A 69 -15.42 8.83 -9.38
N ILE A 70 -16.46 9.06 -8.57
CA ILE A 70 -16.58 8.49 -7.22
C ILE A 70 -16.60 6.95 -7.22
N ILE A 71 -17.26 6.32 -8.20
CA ILE A 71 -17.41 4.86 -8.25
C ILE A 71 -16.09 4.20 -8.69
N SER A 72 -15.45 4.72 -9.75
CA SER A 72 -14.17 4.21 -10.24
C SER A 72 -13.06 4.42 -9.21
N TYR A 73 -13.07 5.56 -8.52
CA TYR A 73 -12.20 5.91 -7.39
C TYR A 73 -12.34 4.92 -6.22
N THR A 74 -13.58 4.61 -5.82
CA THR A 74 -13.84 3.72 -4.68
C THR A 74 -13.45 2.27 -4.99
N VAL A 75 -13.74 1.79 -6.19
CA VAL A 75 -13.41 0.42 -6.61
C VAL A 75 -11.88 0.24 -6.73
N SER A 76 -11.16 1.21 -7.29
CA SER A 76 -9.70 1.14 -7.42
C SER A 76 -8.96 1.14 -6.08
N ILE A 77 -9.39 1.96 -5.10
CA ILE A 77 -8.87 1.90 -3.73
C ILE A 77 -9.12 0.54 -3.09
N LEU A 78 -10.33 0.02 -3.22
CA LEU A 78 -10.72 -1.24 -2.60
C LEU A 78 -9.83 -2.38 -3.13
N VAL A 79 -9.64 -2.45 -4.45
CA VAL A 79 -8.80 -3.46 -5.10
C VAL A 79 -7.34 -3.34 -4.68
N LEU A 80 -6.76 -2.13 -4.69
CA LEU A 80 -5.35 -1.93 -4.30
C LEU A 80 -5.12 -2.28 -2.83
N THR A 81 -6.08 -1.92 -1.96
CA THR A 81 -6.04 -2.21 -0.53
C THR A 81 -6.12 -3.71 -0.27
N ILE A 82 -7.06 -4.42 -0.94
CA ILE A 82 -7.18 -5.88 -0.82
C ILE A 82 -5.89 -6.57 -1.27
N PHE A 83 -5.34 -6.18 -2.42
CA PHE A 83 -4.11 -6.76 -2.95
C PHE A 83 -2.93 -6.60 -1.99
N MET A 84 -2.78 -5.42 -1.39
CA MET A 84 -1.69 -5.14 -0.46
C MET A 84 -1.88 -5.84 0.89
N CYS A 85 -3.12 -6.00 1.36
CA CYS A 85 -3.41 -6.86 2.51
C CYS A 85 -2.99 -8.31 2.25
N ILE A 86 -3.27 -8.86 1.07
CA ILE A 86 -2.87 -10.22 0.69
C ILE A 86 -1.34 -10.35 0.71
N LEU A 87 -0.61 -9.41 0.10
CA LEU A 87 0.86 -9.41 0.12
C LEU A 87 1.43 -9.34 1.54
N PHE A 88 0.84 -8.50 2.39
CA PHE A 88 1.23 -8.41 3.80
C PHE A 88 1.05 -9.75 4.52
N PHE A 89 -0.08 -10.43 4.32
CA PHE A 89 -0.30 -11.75 4.89
C PHE A 89 0.70 -12.79 4.39
N ILE A 90 1.02 -12.80 3.09
CA ILE A 90 2.02 -13.72 2.53
C ILE A 90 3.37 -13.54 3.23
N VAL A 91 3.86 -12.31 3.31
CA VAL A 91 5.13 -11.99 3.98
C VAL A 91 5.09 -12.34 5.46
N PHE A 92 3.96 -12.09 6.13
CA PHE A 92 3.77 -12.43 7.54
C PHE A 92 3.85 -13.95 7.78
N PHE A 93 3.16 -14.74 6.95
CA PHE A 93 3.16 -16.20 7.07
C PHE A 93 4.51 -16.81 6.70
N GLU A 94 5.21 -16.31 5.67
CA GLU A 94 6.57 -16.74 5.36
C GLU A 94 7.52 -16.49 6.54
N LYS A 95 7.46 -15.30 7.15
CA LYS A 95 8.31 -14.95 8.30
C LYS A 95 8.03 -15.85 9.50
N GLN A 96 6.76 -16.15 9.78
CA GLN A 96 6.34 -17.09 10.83
C GLN A 96 6.89 -18.51 10.55
N HIS A 97 6.71 -19.00 9.33
CA HIS A 97 7.17 -20.32 8.91
C HIS A 97 8.70 -20.46 9.06
N HIS A 98 9.46 -19.49 8.53
CA HIS A 98 10.92 -19.50 8.61
C HIS A 98 11.43 -19.42 10.06
N THR A 99 10.77 -18.62 10.91
CA THR A 99 11.10 -18.53 12.34
C THR A 99 10.83 -19.85 13.06
N SER A 100 9.74 -20.54 12.72
CA SER A 100 9.39 -21.86 13.27
C SER A 100 10.45 -22.91 12.91
N GLU A 101 10.88 -22.95 11.65
CA GLU A 101 11.92 -23.87 11.17
C GLU A 101 13.27 -23.65 11.86
N ILE A 102 13.68 -22.38 12.05
CA ILE A 102 14.89 -22.06 12.81
C ILE A 102 14.79 -22.54 14.26
N LYS A 103 13.64 -22.30 14.92
CA LYS A 103 13.42 -22.75 16.31
C LYS A 103 13.51 -24.27 16.44
N LYS A 104 12.92 -25.03 15.50
CA LYS A 104 13.04 -26.50 15.47
C LYS A 104 14.49 -26.95 15.34
N LYS A 105 15.26 -26.36 14.41
CA LYS A 105 16.68 -26.69 14.22
C LYS A 105 17.52 -26.41 15.47
N LEU A 106 17.30 -25.27 16.13
CA LEU A 106 17.96 -24.93 17.39
C LEU A 106 17.62 -25.91 18.51
N ALA A 107 16.36 -26.33 18.63
CA ALA A 107 15.94 -27.32 19.63
C ALA A 107 16.61 -28.68 19.43
N ILE A 108 16.78 -29.13 18.17
CA ILE A 108 17.50 -30.38 17.84
C ILE A 108 18.98 -30.27 18.24
N ILE A 109 19.62 -29.13 17.99
CA ILE A 109 21.03 -28.88 18.36
C ILE A 109 21.18 -28.91 19.89
N ASP A 110 20.28 -28.29 20.64
CA ASP A 110 20.31 -28.28 22.10
C ASP A 110 20.13 -29.69 22.69
N LEU A 111 19.20 -30.48 22.13
CA LEU A 111 19.00 -31.88 22.52
C LEU A 111 20.25 -32.73 22.32
N ARG A 112 20.93 -32.60 21.17
CA ARG A 112 22.19 -33.33 20.92
C ARG A 112 23.28 -32.92 21.91
N LYS A 113 23.43 -31.62 22.19
CA LYS A 113 24.42 -31.14 23.18
C LYS A 113 24.22 -31.79 24.55
N ARG A 114 22.97 -31.89 25.02
CA ARG A 114 22.65 -32.52 26.31
C ARG A 114 23.01 -34.01 26.36
N GLN A 115 22.79 -34.74 25.26
CA GLN A 115 23.14 -36.16 25.19
C GLN A 115 24.65 -36.42 25.25
N TYR A 116 25.46 -35.55 24.64
CA TYR A 116 26.92 -35.67 24.70
C TYR A 116 27.48 -35.34 26.09
N SER A 117 26.89 -34.36 26.80
CA SER A 117 27.33 -34.01 28.16
C SER A 117 26.98 -35.05 29.23
N SER A 118 26.02 -35.96 28.98
CA SER A 118 25.65 -37.02 29.93
C SER A 118 26.48 -38.30 29.79
N GLN A 119 27.37 -38.38 28.80
CA GLN A 119 28.23 -39.55 28.54
C GLN A 119 29.69 -39.33 28.97
N SER A 120 30.03 -38.13 29.46
CA SER A 120 31.33 -37.74 30.03
C SER A 120 31.23 -37.62 31.54
#